data_AF-A0A969WGS0-F1
#
_entry.id   AF-A0A969WGS0-F1
#
_cell.length_a   1.000
_cell.length_b   1.000
_cell.length_c   1.000
_cell.angle_alpha   90.00
_cell.angle_beta   90.00
_cell.angle_gamma   90.00
#
_symmetry.space_group_name_H-M   'P 1'
#
loop_
_entity.id
_entity.type
_entity.pdbx_description
1 polymer ?
#
loop_
_entity_poly.entity_id
_entity_poly.type
_entity_poly.pdbx_seq_one_letter_code
_entity_poly.pdbx_strand_id
1 'polypeptide(L)'
;MAPLEPWEKVLIDGELYPDTVHGQIPCQDCHDGIQSGDKVEAHTNLIANPSDDPYGACGDCHPDILATHETNLHANLAGYWTVLGARSVPEDHEAIQEMYGNHCTSCHATCGECHVSQPNLVGGGLIEGHMFNKTPSMTRNCTACHGSRVGNEYLGKHEDLKPDVHFRQGRMSCVDCHNSHQMHGQPDNCEECHIGPEASGIAPPNHRYDGVQKPSCESCHMSAALGQDEIEMHQEHGGDLACQVCHSISYTSCDNCHVEISEKTGNPIFSTERSYLTFMIGKNPLKSYDRPYEYVTLRHVPVDHTSFSFYGADLLKNFDALPTWVYTTPHNIQRETPQTESCDACHGNLDLFLTADKVAPEELEANRGVIMELVPDKDGVLVNPAELGAVITDTAVITGTNVITSTEGTNEP
;
A
#
# COMPACT_ATOMS: atom_id res chain seq x y z
N MET A 1 -26.32 -28.99 1.85
CA MET A 1 -25.21 -29.96 1.69
C MET A 1 -24.36 -29.87 2.95
N ALA A 2 -23.90 -31.00 3.48
CA ALA A 2 -22.88 -30.95 4.54
C ALA A 2 -21.66 -30.17 4.02
N PRO A 3 -20.99 -29.35 4.85
CA PRO A 3 -19.74 -28.74 4.43
C PRO A 3 -18.76 -29.87 4.10
N LEU A 4 -18.27 -29.89 2.85
CA LEU A 4 -17.16 -30.74 2.47
C LEU A 4 -15.95 -30.43 3.37
N GLU A 5 -15.19 -31.44 3.74
CA GLU A 5 -13.95 -31.26 4.46
C GLU A 5 -12.96 -30.44 3.62
N PRO A 6 -12.06 -29.63 4.20
CA PRO A 6 -11.21 -28.71 3.44
C PRO A 6 -10.42 -29.38 2.29
N TRP A 7 -9.97 -30.63 2.49
CA TRP A 7 -9.27 -31.39 1.45
C TRP A 7 -10.17 -31.90 0.33
N GLU A 8 -11.48 -31.97 0.52
CA GLU A 8 -12.46 -32.28 -0.53
C GLU A 8 -12.81 -31.05 -1.38
N LYS A 9 -12.38 -29.85 -0.94
CA LYS A 9 -12.55 -28.57 -1.63
C LYS A 9 -11.34 -28.19 -2.49
N VAL A 10 -10.21 -28.89 -2.33
CA VAL A 10 -8.99 -28.71 -3.14
C VAL A 10 -9.12 -29.57 -4.37
N LEU A 11 -9.73 -29.03 -5.43
CA LEU A 11 -9.94 -29.74 -6.68
C LEU A 11 -8.85 -29.35 -7.69
N ILE A 12 -8.05 -30.33 -8.10
CA ILE A 12 -7.29 -30.25 -9.34
C ILE A 12 -8.26 -30.64 -10.46
N ASP A 13 -8.37 -29.80 -11.48
CA ASP A 13 -9.16 -30.13 -12.65
C ASP A 13 -8.49 -31.26 -13.43
N GLY A 14 -9.01 -32.48 -13.32
CA GLY A 14 -8.41 -33.68 -13.93
C GLY A 14 -8.48 -33.70 -15.46
N GLU A 15 -9.24 -32.81 -16.09
CA GLU A 15 -9.32 -32.68 -17.55
C GLU A 15 -8.39 -31.56 -18.02
N LEU A 16 -8.44 -30.39 -17.38
CA LEU A 16 -7.73 -29.19 -17.84
C LEU A 16 -6.30 -29.07 -17.31
N TYR A 17 -6.05 -29.43 -16.05
CA TYR A 17 -4.73 -29.23 -15.44
C TYR A 17 -3.62 -30.03 -16.15
N PRO A 18 -3.82 -31.33 -16.50
CA PRO A 18 -2.81 -32.09 -17.22
C PRO A 18 -2.38 -31.47 -18.55
N ASP A 19 -3.26 -30.73 -19.23
CA ASP A 19 -2.94 -30.10 -20.52
C ASP A 19 -2.08 -28.82 -20.37
N THR A 20 -1.86 -28.33 -19.16
CA THR A 20 -1.01 -27.16 -18.89
C THR A 20 0.47 -27.55 -18.81
N VAL A 21 1.37 -26.57 -18.99
CA VAL A 21 2.82 -26.79 -18.83
C VAL A 21 3.15 -27.33 -17.42
N HIS A 22 2.50 -26.81 -16.38
CA HIS A 22 2.72 -27.26 -15.00
C HIS A 22 2.13 -28.64 -14.73
N GLY A 23 0.98 -29.00 -15.32
CA GLY A 23 0.37 -30.32 -15.12
C GLY A 23 1.07 -31.46 -15.84
N GLN A 24 2.02 -31.16 -16.72
CA GLN A 24 2.94 -32.14 -17.33
C GLN A 24 4.13 -32.47 -16.42
N ILE A 25 4.31 -31.72 -15.32
CA ILE A 25 5.36 -31.94 -14.32
C ILE A 25 4.81 -32.87 -13.23
N PRO A 26 5.55 -33.94 -12.84
CA PRO A 26 5.18 -34.75 -11.69
C PRO A 26 4.99 -33.90 -10.43
N CYS A 27 3.91 -34.13 -9.67
CA CYS A 27 3.63 -33.35 -8.46
C CYS A 27 4.80 -33.35 -7.45
N GLN A 28 5.54 -34.45 -7.38
CA GLN A 28 6.70 -34.64 -6.50
C GLN A 28 7.86 -33.68 -6.81
N ASP A 29 7.98 -33.21 -8.05
CA ASP A 29 9.09 -32.33 -8.42
C ASP A 29 8.98 -30.96 -7.75
N CYS A 30 7.76 -30.55 -7.36
CA CYS A 30 7.53 -29.33 -6.57
C CYS A 30 7.19 -29.65 -5.11
N HIS A 31 6.35 -30.66 -4.87
CA HIS A 31 5.75 -30.90 -3.56
C HIS A 31 6.43 -32.02 -2.75
N ASP A 32 7.47 -32.68 -3.27
CA ASP A 32 8.00 -33.93 -2.70
C ASP A 32 6.86 -34.95 -2.47
N GLY A 33 6.91 -35.70 -1.37
CA GLY A 33 5.95 -36.77 -1.09
C GLY A 33 6.34 -38.11 -1.70
N ILE A 34 5.35 -38.99 -1.83
CA ILE A 34 5.53 -40.35 -2.35
C ILE A 34 4.53 -40.60 -3.48
N GLN A 35 4.96 -41.27 -4.55
CA GLN A 35 4.02 -41.70 -5.59
C GLN A 35 3.14 -42.84 -5.07
N SER A 36 1.93 -42.51 -4.61
CA SER A 36 0.93 -43.49 -4.19
C SER A 36 -0.47 -43.08 -4.64
N GLY A 37 -1.33 -44.09 -4.85
CA GLY A 37 -2.77 -43.87 -5.02
C GLY A 37 -3.50 -43.65 -3.69
N ASP A 38 -2.85 -43.93 -2.55
CA ASP A 38 -3.35 -43.60 -1.23
C ASP A 38 -2.92 -42.18 -0.84
N LYS A 39 -3.88 -41.36 -0.42
CA LYS A 39 -3.65 -39.95 -0.07
C LYS A 39 -2.69 -39.78 1.10
N VAL A 40 -2.84 -40.59 2.15
CA VAL A 40 -2.04 -40.43 3.38
C VAL A 40 -0.59 -40.81 3.10
N GLU A 41 -0.39 -41.92 2.38
CA GLU A 41 0.93 -42.33 1.94
C GLU A 41 1.54 -41.28 1.00
N ALA A 42 0.79 -40.80 0.01
CA ALA A 42 1.29 -39.82 -0.95
C ALA A 42 1.73 -38.51 -0.30
N HIS A 43 1.07 -38.10 0.79
CA HIS A 43 1.38 -36.89 1.54
C HIS A 43 2.49 -37.07 2.60
N THR A 44 3.15 -38.23 2.67
CA THR A 44 4.27 -38.44 3.59
C THR A 44 5.45 -37.56 3.17
N ASN A 45 5.85 -36.61 4.02
CA ASN A 45 6.89 -35.59 3.74
C ASN A 45 6.56 -34.65 2.57
N LEU A 46 5.28 -34.39 2.32
CA LEU A 46 4.85 -33.40 1.32
C LEU A 46 5.18 -31.98 1.76
N ILE A 47 5.75 -31.18 0.87
CA ILE A 47 5.85 -29.73 0.98
C ILE A 47 4.51 -29.12 0.58
N ALA A 48 3.79 -28.56 1.55
CA ALA A 48 2.46 -27.97 1.31
C ALA A 48 2.51 -26.69 0.46
N ASN A 49 3.56 -25.89 0.62
CA ASN A 49 3.76 -24.64 -0.12
C ASN A 49 5.17 -24.59 -0.75
N PRO A 50 5.35 -25.19 -1.94
CA PRO A 50 6.65 -25.22 -2.62
C PRO A 50 7.21 -23.82 -2.91
N SER A 51 6.33 -22.83 -3.10
CA SER A 51 6.73 -21.48 -3.44
C SER A 51 7.37 -20.69 -2.29
N ASP A 52 7.39 -21.24 -1.07
CA ASP A 52 8.22 -20.73 0.03
C ASP A 52 9.72 -20.88 -0.29
N ASP A 53 10.09 -21.86 -1.12
CA ASP A 53 11.42 -21.98 -1.73
C ASP A 53 11.31 -21.83 -3.26
N PRO A 54 11.27 -20.58 -3.78
CA PRO A 54 11.10 -20.35 -5.20
C PRO A 54 12.33 -20.77 -6.02
N TYR A 55 13.50 -20.93 -5.38
CA TYR A 55 14.70 -21.45 -6.04
C TYR A 55 14.53 -22.91 -6.43
N GLY A 56 14.11 -23.75 -5.48
CA GLY A 56 13.86 -25.17 -5.73
C GLY A 56 12.62 -25.41 -6.59
N ALA A 57 11.53 -24.66 -6.37
CA ALA A 57 10.26 -24.94 -7.02
C ALA A 57 10.06 -24.26 -8.39
N CYS A 58 10.68 -23.10 -8.63
CA CYS A 58 10.40 -22.28 -9.82
C CYS A 58 11.65 -21.94 -10.64
N GLY A 59 12.85 -22.01 -10.03
CA GLY A 59 14.06 -21.39 -10.57
C GLY A 59 14.57 -21.96 -11.89
N ASP A 60 14.39 -23.25 -12.12
CA ASP A 60 14.84 -23.90 -13.35
C ASP A 60 14.06 -23.42 -14.59
N CYS A 61 12.80 -23.03 -14.41
CA CYS A 61 11.89 -22.62 -15.49
C CYS A 61 11.69 -21.10 -15.57
N HIS A 62 11.82 -20.40 -14.43
CA HIS A 62 11.61 -18.95 -14.32
C HIS A 62 12.84 -18.19 -13.78
N PRO A 63 14.06 -18.42 -14.34
CA PRO A 63 15.29 -17.85 -13.79
C PRO A 63 15.32 -16.31 -13.84
N ASP A 64 14.72 -15.70 -14.86
CA ASP A 64 14.75 -14.23 -15.06
C ASP A 64 13.90 -13.47 -14.02
N ILE A 65 12.81 -14.08 -13.55
CA ILE A 65 11.95 -13.51 -12.50
C ILE A 65 12.55 -13.81 -11.13
N LEU A 66 13.11 -15.01 -10.95
CA LEU A 66 13.75 -15.41 -9.71
C LEU A 66 14.98 -14.55 -9.39
N ALA A 67 15.72 -14.11 -10.41
CA ALA A 67 16.91 -13.29 -10.25
C ALA A 67 16.68 -11.99 -9.44
N THR A 68 15.45 -11.48 -9.40
CA THR A 68 15.08 -10.24 -8.67
C THR A 68 14.21 -10.49 -7.45
N HIS A 69 13.93 -11.76 -7.12
CA HIS A 69 13.03 -12.13 -6.04
C HIS A 69 13.52 -11.64 -4.67
N GLU A 70 14.80 -11.86 -4.33
CA GLU A 70 15.37 -11.43 -3.02
C GLU A 70 15.27 -9.92 -2.78
N THR A 71 15.27 -9.15 -3.86
CA THR A 71 15.20 -7.68 -3.84
C THR A 71 13.78 -7.14 -3.97
N ASN A 72 12.78 -7.99 -4.19
CA ASN A 72 11.40 -7.59 -4.34
C ASN A 72 10.78 -7.24 -2.98
N LEU A 73 10.13 -6.07 -2.88
CA LEU A 73 9.49 -5.62 -1.64
C LEU A 73 8.33 -6.50 -1.16
N HIS A 74 7.64 -7.22 -2.06
CA HIS A 74 6.61 -8.20 -1.68
C HIS A 74 7.24 -9.46 -1.06
N ALA A 75 8.52 -9.72 -1.33
CA ALA A 75 9.27 -10.87 -0.82
C ALA A 75 10.12 -10.53 0.42
N ASN A 76 10.88 -9.44 0.40
CA ASN A 76 11.79 -9.14 1.51
C ASN A 76 11.19 -8.17 2.55
N LEU A 77 10.05 -7.53 2.22
CA LEU A 77 9.40 -6.53 3.07
C LEU A 77 10.35 -5.41 3.58
N ALA A 78 11.42 -5.11 2.84
CA ALA A 78 12.49 -4.20 3.25
C ALA A 78 11.97 -2.78 3.60
N GLY A 79 10.87 -2.36 2.98
CA GLY A 79 10.13 -1.13 3.29
C GLY A 79 9.83 -0.94 4.78
N TYR A 80 9.40 -2.00 5.46
CA TYR A 80 9.11 -1.94 6.89
C TYR A 80 10.38 -1.77 7.70
N TRP A 81 11.43 -2.52 7.37
CA TRP A 81 12.72 -2.45 8.06
C TRP A 81 13.41 -1.10 7.90
N THR A 82 13.30 -0.46 6.74
CA THR A 82 13.80 0.90 6.51
C THR A 82 13.17 1.89 7.50
N VAL A 83 11.84 1.83 7.66
CA VAL A 83 11.10 2.74 8.56
C VAL A 83 11.36 2.42 10.03
N LEU A 84 11.34 1.14 10.41
CA LEU A 84 11.60 0.69 11.77
C LEU A 84 13.03 1.02 12.19
N GLY A 85 14.02 0.76 11.33
CA GLY A 85 15.42 1.07 11.58
C GLY A 85 15.67 2.57 11.71
N ALA A 86 15.01 3.40 10.90
CA ALA A 86 15.12 4.86 11.02
C ALA A 86 14.58 5.40 12.36
N ARG A 87 13.54 4.77 12.91
CA ARG A 87 12.92 5.18 14.19
C ARG A 87 13.51 4.49 15.42
N SER A 88 14.42 3.54 15.27
CA SER A 88 15.00 2.76 16.37
C SER A 88 16.52 2.88 16.42
N VAL A 89 17.14 2.19 17.38
CA VAL A 89 18.59 2.08 17.54
C VAL A 89 19.03 0.62 17.51
N PRO A 90 20.28 0.31 17.12
CA PRO A 90 20.76 -1.06 16.97
C PRO A 90 20.56 -1.96 18.20
N GLU A 91 20.60 -1.38 19.41
CA GLU A 91 20.43 -2.10 20.67
C GLU A 91 19.01 -2.68 20.83
N ASP A 92 18.01 -2.10 20.17
CA ASP A 92 16.61 -2.53 20.26
C ASP A 92 16.21 -3.50 19.13
N HIS A 93 17.10 -3.73 18.15
CA HIS A 93 16.77 -4.47 16.94
C HIS A 93 16.34 -5.92 17.21
N GLU A 94 16.83 -6.57 18.27
CA GLU A 94 16.40 -7.92 18.64
C GLU A 94 14.91 -7.95 19.02
N ALA A 95 14.48 -7.04 19.89
CA ALA A 95 13.08 -6.92 20.30
C ALA A 95 12.18 -6.49 19.14
N ILE A 96 12.66 -5.59 18.28
CA ILE A 96 11.94 -5.16 17.06
C ILE A 96 11.83 -6.31 16.07
N GLN A 97 12.84 -7.18 15.95
CA GLN A 97 12.81 -8.34 15.07
C GLN A 97 11.80 -9.38 15.52
N GLU A 98 11.69 -9.62 16.83
CA GLU A 98 10.62 -10.48 17.37
C GLU A 98 9.24 -9.89 17.08
N MET A 99 9.04 -8.59 17.38
CA MET A 99 7.79 -7.88 17.08
C MET A 99 7.43 -7.96 15.60
N TYR A 100 8.39 -7.64 14.73
CA TYR A 100 8.23 -7.67 13.28
C TYR A 100 7.85 -9.07 12.79
N GLY A 101 8.54 -10.09 13.29
CA GLY A 101 8.26 -11.49 13.03
C GLY A 101 6.81 -11.85 13.32
N ASN A 102 6.31 -11.43 14.49
CA ASN A 102 4.96 -11.74 14.94
C ASN A 102 3.86 -10.95 14.21
N HIS A 103 4.10 -9.67 13.88
CA HIS A 103 3.03 -8.75 13.48
C HIS A 103 3.07 -8.28 12.03
N CYS A 104 4.22 -8.35 11.36
CA CYS A 104 4.41 -7.71 10.05
C CYS A 104 4.69 -8.70 8.91
N THR A 105 5.29 -9.86 9.22
CA THR A 105 5.73 -10.83 8.20
C THR A 105 4.59 -11.54 7.48
N SER A 106 3.37 -11.52 8.03
CA SER A 106 2.20 -12.17 7.41
C SER A 106 1.76 -11.53 6.09
N CYS A 107 2.25 -10.33 5.77
CA CYS A 107 2.05 -9.67 4.48
C CYS A 107 3.05 -10.10 3.39
N HIS A 108 4.08 -10.88 3.75
CA HIS A 108 5.04 -11.46 2.82
C HIS A 108 4.33 -12.34 1.79
N ALA A 109 4.70 -12.25 0.51
CA ALA A 109 4.07 -12.99 -0.57
C ALA A 109 5.05 -13.91 -1.30
N THR A 110 4.60 -15.13 -1.58
CA THR A 110 5.30 -16.07 -2.46
C THR A 110 4.74 -16.08 -3.89
N CYS A 111 5.44 -16.73 -4.83
CA CYS A 111 4.94 -16.94 -6.19
C CYS A 111 3.55 -17.62 -6.18
N GLY A 112 3.36 -18.61 -5.30
CA GLY A 112 2.10 -19.36 -5.19
C GLY A 112 0.95 -18.51 -4.67
N GLU A 113 1.20 -17.60 -3.73
CA GLU A 113 0.18 -16.70 -3.18
C GLU A 113 -0.29 -15.60 -4.15
N CYS A 114 0.43 -15.39 -5.25
CA CYS A 114 -0.03 -14.54 -6.35
C CYS A 114 -0.65 -15.35 -7.50
N HIS A 115 -0.06 -16.50 -7.83
CA HIS A 115 -0.37 -17.21 -9.07
C HIS A 115 -1.24 -18.46 -8.90
N VAL A 116 -1.44 -19.00 -7.70
CA VAL A 116 -2.14 -20.28 -7.48
C VAL A 116 -3.19 -20.19 -6.38
N SER A 117 -2.84 -19.57 -5.25
CA SER A 117 -3.70 -19.47 -4.06
C SER A 117 -3.95 -18.02 -3.67
N GLN A 118 -4.89 -17.84 -2.76
CA GLN A 118 -4.98 -16.61 -1.98
C GLN A 118 -3.83 -16.55 -0.97
N PRO A 119 -3.46 -15.35 -0.49
CA PRO A 119 -2.45 -15.20 0.56
C PRO A 119 -2.84 -15.91 1.85
N ASN A 120 -1.84 -16.44 2.57
CA ASN A 120 -2.06 -17.11 3.85
C ASN A 120 -2.69 -16.18 4.90
N LEU A 121 -2.41 -14.87 4.81
CA LEU A 121 -3.02 -13.83 5.67
C LEU A 121 -4.55 -13.89 5.74
N VAL A 122 -5.21 -14.29 4.65
CA VAL A 122 -6.68 -14.38 4.57
C VAL A 122 -7.19 -15.82 4.67
N GLY A 123 -6.37 -16.73 5.18
CA GLY A 123 -6.68 -18.17 5.32
C GLY A 123 -6.39 -19.01 4.08
N GLY A 124 -5.74 -18.43 3.06
CA GLY A 124 -5.29 -19.15 1.88
C GLY A 124 -6.39 -19.72 0.99
N GLY A 125 -6.09 -20.85 0.34
CA GLY A 125 -7.00 -21.57 -0.54
C GLY A 125 -6.85 -21.22 -2.01
N LEU A 126 -7.07 -22.22 -2.87
CA LEU A 126 -6.85 -22.15 -4.31
C LEU A 126 -7.79 -21.16 -5.01
N ILE A 127 -7.27 -20.44 -6.00
CA ILE A 127 -8.04 -19.47 -6.77
C ILE A 127 -8.99 -20.19 -7.74
N GLU A 128 -8.41 -21.02 -8.60
CA GLU A 128 -9.12 -21.73 -9.68
C GLU A 128 -8.62 -23.17 -9.72
N GLY A 129 -8.83 -23.90 -8.62
CA GLY A 129 -8.10 -25.16 -8.41
C GLY A 129 -6.59 -24.92 -8.45
N HIS A 130 -5.82 -25.93 -8.87
CA HIS A 130 -4.35 -25.82 -8.88
C HIS A 130 -3.81 -25.16 -10.18
N MET A 131 -4.64 -24.37 -10.85
CA MET A 131 -4.25 -23.66 -12.06
C MET A 131 -3.31 -22.49 -11.74
N PHE A 132 -2.24 -22.38 -12.52
CA PHE A 132 -1.30 -21.27 -12.45
C PHE A 132 -1.84 -20.10 -13.28
N ASN A 133 -2.23 -19.04 -12.59
CA ASN A 133 -2.77 -17.82 -13.18
C ASN A 133 -1.64 -16.87 -13.52
N LYS A 134 -1.43 -16.60 -14.81
CA LYS A 134 -0.43 -15.61 -15.26
C LYS A 134 -0.67 -14.24 -14.65
N THR A 135 -1.94 -13.83 -14.55
CA THR A 135 -2.34 -12.56 -13.94
C THR A 135 -3.07 -12.84 -12.63
N PRO A 136 -2.56 -12.36 -11.48
CA PRO A 136 -3.21 -12.53 -10.19
C PRO A 136 -4.61 -11.92 -10.15
N SER A 137 -5.47 -12.47 -9.29
CA SER A 137 -6.78 -11.90 -9.04
C SER A 137 -6.67 -10.59 -8.26
N MET A 138 -7.27 -9.53 -8.80
CA MET A 138 -7.38 -8.26 -8.10
C MET A 138 -8.02 -8.41 -6.71
N THR A 139 -9.14 -9.14 -6.62
CA THR A 139 -9.93 -9.23 -5.40
C THR A 139 -9.37 -10.25 -4.42
N ARG A 140 -8.83 -11.35 -4.93
CA ARG A 140 -8.40 -12.51 -4.14
C ARG A 140 -6.89 -12.56 -3.84
N ASN A 141 -6.08 -11.75 -4.54
CA ASN A 141 -4.65 -11.61 -4.27
C ASN A 141 -4.32 -10.18 -3.84
N CYS A 142 -4.53 -9.19 -4.72
CA CYS A 142 -4.09 -7.82 -4.44
C CYS A 142 -4.83 -7.20 -3.23
N THR A 143 -6.17 -7.19 -3.27
CA THR A 143 -6.98 -6.63 -2.18
C THR A 143 -7.19 -7.60 -1.02
N ALA A 144 -6.70 -8.83 -1.09
CA ALA A 144 -6.65 -9.71 0.07
C ALA A 144 -5.67 -9.16 1.11
N CYS A 145 -4.52 -8.65 0.68
CA CYS A 145 -3.55 -7.96 1.55
C CYS A 145 -3.79 -6.44 1.62
N HIS A 146 -4.07 -5.79 0.49
CA HIS A 146 -4.21 -4.32 0.42
C HIS A 146 -5.67 -3.83 0.54
N GLY A 147 -6.57 -4.66 1.05
CA GLY A 147 -8.02 -4.39 1.02
C GLY A 147 -8.49 -3.23 1.89
N SER A 148 -7.91 -3.07 3.08
CA SER A 148 -8.42 -2.15 4.11
C SER A 148 -8.32 -0.66 3.73
N ARG A 149 -7.24 -0.27 3.06
CA ARG A 149 -7.02 1.11 2.60
C ARG A 149 -7.19 1.22 1.08
N VAL A 150 -6.26 0.61 0.34
CA VAL A 150 -6.20 0.72 -1.12
C VAL A 150 -7.43 0.11 -1.77
N GLY A 151 -7.81 -1.11 -1.39
CA GLY A 151 -8.98 -1.78 -1.95
C GLY A 151 -10.29 -1.04 -1.66
N ASN A 152 -10.46 -0.53 -0.43
CA ASN A 152 -11.66 0.21 -0.06
C ASN A 152 -11.77 1.56 -0.79
N GLU A 153 -10.66 2.28 -0.97
CA GLU A 153 -10.59 3.51 -1.75
C GLU A 153 -10.88 3.24 -3.23
N TYR A 154 -10.18 2.26 -3.83
CA TYR A 154 -10.25 2.01 -5.27
C TYR A 154 -11.60 1.47 -5.73
N LEU A 155 -12.19 0.58 -4.92
CA LEU A 155 -13.48 -0.03 -5.19
C LEU A 155 -14.66 0.80 -4.66
N GLY A 156 -14.41 1.92 -3.98
CA GLY A 156 -15.45 2.79 -3.42
C GLY A 156 -16.31 2.09 -2.36
N LYS A 157 -15.66 1.47 -1.38
CA LYS A 157 -16.33 0.78 -0.26
C LYS A 157 -16.57 1.68 0.97
N HIS A 158 -16.10 2.92 0.93
CA HIS A 158 -16.47 3.92 1.92
C HIS A 158 -17.83 4.52 1.59
N GLU A 159 -18.67 4.71 2.61
CA GLU A 159 -19.96 5.37 2.45
C GLU A 159 -19.78 6.77 1.84
N ASP A 160 -20.69 7.15 0.94
CA ASP A 160 -20.73 8.43 0.22
C ASP A 160 -19.51 8.76 -0.67
N LEU A 161 -18.51 7.90 -0.75
CA LEU A 161 -17.36 8.07 -1.64
C LEU A 161 -17.48 7.21 -2.90
N LYS A 162 -17.21 7.85 -4.03
CA LYS A 162 -17.22 7.20 -5.34
C LYS A 162 -15.97 6.31 -5.50
N PRO A 163 -16.09 5.12 -6.16
CA PRO A 163 -14.93 4.36 -6.58
C PRO A 163 -14.06 5.16 -7.55
N ASP A 164 -12.77 4.80 -7.62
CA ASP A 164 -11.81 5.38 -8.55
C ASP A 164 -12.35 5.35 -10.00
N VAL A 165 -12.15 6.43 -10.76
CA VAL A 165 -12.61 6.52 -12.16
C VAL A 165 -11.95 5.47 -13.06
N HIS A 166 -10.69 5.13 -12.81
CA HIS A 166 -9.97 4.09 -13.56
C HIS A 166 -10.61 2.72 -13.35
N PHE A 167 -11.10 2.43 -12.15
CA PHE A 167 -11.87 1.22 -11.88
C PHE A 167 -13.28 1.30 -12.48
N ARG A 168 -14.07 2.29 -12.04
CA ARG A 168 -15.52 2.35 -12.31
C ARG A 168 -15.83 2.57 -13.78
N GLN A 169 -15.05 3.41 -14.46
CA GLN A 169 -15.26 3.77 -15.87
C GLN A 169 -14.23 3.09 -16.77
N GLY A 170 -12.95 3.11 -16.39
CA GLY A 170 -11.86 2.50 -17.15
C GLY A 170 -11.82 0.98 -17.09
N ARG A 171 -12.51 0.35 -16.13
CA ARG A 171 -12.49 -1.11 -15.89
C ARG A 171 -11.08 -1.65 -15.61
N MET A 172 -10.20 -0.81 -15.10
CA MET A 172 -8.81 -1.15 -14.80
C MET A 172 -8.70 -1.94 -13.50
N SER A 173 -7.97 -3.03 -13.55
CA SER A 173 -7.41 -3.79 -12.43
C SER A 173 -6.08 -3.19 -11.97
N CYS A 174 -5.53 -3.69 -10.86
CA CYS A 174 -4.26 -3.20 -10.31
C CYS A 174 -3.11 -3.30 -11.33
N VAL A 175 -3.07 -4.38 -12.11
CA VAL A 175 -1.97 -4.66 -13.04
C VAL A 175 -1.99 -3.80 -14.30
N ASP A 176 -3.11 -3.10 -14.57
CA ASP A 176 -3.20 -2.16 -15.68
C ASP A 176 -2.39 -0.88 -15.42
N CYS A 177 -2.15 -0.55 -14.14
CA CYS A 177 -1.24 0.52 -13.73
C CYS A 177 0.09 -0.01 -13.19
N HIS A 178 0.06 -1.13 -12.46
CA HIS A 178 1.25 -1.74 -11.87
C HIS A 178 1.67 -2.99 -12.64
N ASN A 179 2.57 -2.81 -13.60
CA ASN A 179 2.92 -3.87 -14.53
C ASN A 179 3.72 -5.01 -13.87
N SER A 180 3.91 -6.09 -14.63
CA SER A 180 4.65 -7.29 -14.18
C SER A 180 6.07 -6.98 -13.72
N HIS A 181 6.72 -6.00 -14.34
CA HIS A 181 8.09 -5.60 -14.03
C HIS A 181 8.18 -5.08 -12.59
N GLN A 182 7.28 -4.15 -12.25
CA GLN A 182 7.17 -3.58 -10.91
C GLN A 182 6.77 -4.65 -9.88
N MET A 183 5.83 -5.53 -10.24
CA MET A 183 5.36 -6.58 -9.34
C MET A 183 6.43 -7.64 -9.04
N HIS A 184 7.35 -7.90 -9.97
CA HIS A 184 8.47 -8.82 -9.78
C HIS A 184 9.76 -8.15 -9.29
N GLY A 185 9.76 -6.85 -9.05
CA GLY A 185 10.95 -6.11 -8.59
C GLY A 185 12.07 -6.06 -9.63
N GLN A 186 11.73 -6.26 -10.89
CA GLN A 186 12.69 -6.20 -11.98
C GLN A 186 13.11 -4.72 -12.22
N PRO A 187 14.32 -4.44 -12.77
CA PRO A 187 14.78 -3.07 -13.02
C PRO A 187 14.18 -2.53 -14.32
N ASP A 188 13.58 -1.35 -14.28
CA ASP A 188 12.98 -0.73 -15.47
C ASP A 188 13.88 -0.87 -16.71
N ASN A 189 13.28 -1.14 -17.88
CA ASN A 189 14.04 -1.20 -19.12
C ASN A 189 14.49 0.22 -19.54
N CYS A 190 15.54 0.72 -18.89
CA CYS A 190 16.07 2.05 -19.11
C CYS A 190 16.56 2.21 -20.56
N GLU A 191 16.96 1.12 -21.23
CA GLU A 191 17.37 1.11 -22.63
C GLU A 191 16.24 1.51 -23.59
N GLU A 192 14.97 1.37 -23.21
CA GLU A 192 13.83 1.85 -24.02
C GLU A 192 13.75 3.38 -24.09
N CYS A 193 14.26 4.09 -23.08
CA CYS A 193 14.21 5.55 -22.99
C CYS A 193 15.59 6.23 -23.04
N HIS A 194 16.67 5.52 -22.70
CA HIS A 194 18.03 6.02 -22.61
C HIS A 194 19.00 5.16 -23.43
N ILE A 195 19.51 5.72 -24.53
CA ILE A 195 20.57 5.07 -25.32
C ILE A 195 21.92 5.36 -24.65
N GLY A 196 22.43 4.40 -23.87
CA GLY A 196 23.73 4.46 -23.23
C GLY A 196 24.03 3.17 -22.45
N PRO A 197 25.30 2.88 -22.10
CA PRO A 197 25.58 1.72 -21.27
C PRO A 197 24.90 1.89 -19.90
N GLU A 198 24.12 0.89 -19.46
CA GLU A 198 23.62 0.78 -18.08
C GLU A 198 24.81 0.64 -17.12
N ALA A 199 25.44 1.76 -16.79
CA ALA A 199 26.70 1.79 -16.05
C ALA A 199 26.51 1.99 -14.53
N SER A 200 25.28 2.06 -14.05
CA SER A 200 24.99 2.20 -12.62
C SER A 200 24.06 1.09 -12.17
N GLY A 201 24.57 0.19 -11.33
CA GLY A 201 23.72 -0.73 -10.60
C GLY A 201 22.68 0.07 -9.81
N ILE A 202 21.42 -0.04 -10.21
CA ILE A 202 20.31 0.56 -9.48
C ILE A 202 20.23 -0.22 -8.17
N ALA A 203 20.36 0.48 -7.04
CA ALA A 203 20.23 -0.16 -5.74
C ALA A 203 18.81 -0.76 -5.63
N PRO A 204 18.65 -1.95 -5.02
CA PRO A 204 17.34 -2.51 -4.73
C PRO A 204 16.45 -1.50 -3.99
N PRO A 205 15.15 -1.45 -4.31
CA PRO A 205 14.23 -0.59 -3.58
C PRO A 205 14.17 -1.05 -2.12
N ASN A 206 14.34 -0.11 -1.19
CA ASN A 206 14.15 -0.32 0.23
C ASN A 206 12.88 0.39 0.75
N HIS A 207 12.15 1.06 -0.14
CA HIS A 207 10.85 1.68 0.11
C HIS A 207 9.98 1.65 -1.15
N ARG A 208 8.64 1.62 -0.99
CA ARG A 208 7.67 1.55 -2.11
C ARG A 208 7.68 2.76 -3.06
N TYR A 209 8.36 3.83 -2.69
CA TYR A 209 8.48 5.06 -3.48
C TYR A 209 9.90 5.28 -4.02
N ASP A 210 10.80 4.31 -3.85
CA ASP A 210 12.15 4.41 -4.41
C ASP A 210 12.13 4.33 -5.94
N GLY A 211 13.05 5.06 -6.54
CA GLY A 211 13.20 5.15 -7.99
C GLY A 211 12.11 5.99 -8.67
N VAL A 212 12.12 5.93 -10.00
CA VAL A 212 11.21 6.68 -10.87
C VAL A 212 9.75 6.42 -10.50
N GLN A 213 8.92 7.46 -10.51
CA GLN A 213 7.51 7.35 -10.15
C GLN A 213 6.77 6.41 -11.09
N LYS A 214 6.32 5.27 -10.56
CA LYS A 214 5.52 4.29 -11.29
C LYS A 214 4.44 3.68 -10.39
N PRO A 215 3.17 3.63 -10.85
CA PRO A 215 2.63 4.30 -12.03
C PRO A 215 2.72 5.83 -11.92
N SER A 216 2.74 6.51 -13.07
CA SER A 216 2.65 7.97 -13.15
C SER A 216 1.34 8.36 -13.86
N CYS A 217 0.74 9.48 -13.46
CA CYS A 217 -0.45 9.98 -14.15
C CYS A 217 -0.07 10.44 -15.57
N GLU A 218 1.11 11.03 -15.67
CA GLU A 218 1.69 11.67 -16.85
C GLU A 218 1.98 10.66 -17.98
N SER A 219 2.26 9.39 -17.67
CA SER A 219 2.44 8.36 -18.70
C SER A 219 1.17 8.06 -19.50
N CYS A 220 -0.02 8.32 -18.94
CA CYS A 220 -1.31 8.13 -19.62
C CYS A 220 -1.99 9.47 -19.98
N HIS A 221 -1.76 10.52 -19.18
CA HIS A 221 -2.41 11.82 -19.29
C HIS A 221 -1.44 12.92 -19.73
N MET A 222 -0.69 12.66 -20.81
CA MET A 222 0.35 13.56 -21.31
C MET A 222 -0.17 14.98 -21.63
N SER A 223 -1.38 15.11 -22.17
CA SER A 223 -1.97 16.43 -22.47
C SER A 223 -2.15 17.27 -21.20
N ALA A 224 -2.58 16.67 -20.08
CA ALA A 224 -2.70 17.36 -18.80
C ALA A 224 -1.31 17.71 -18.24
N ALA A 225 -0.36 16.76 -18.31
CA ALA A 225 1.01 16.98 -17.87
C ALA A 225 1.72 18.12 -18.62
N LEU A 226 1.37 18.33 -19.89
CA LEU A 226 1.91 19.42 -20.72
C LEU A 226 1.07 20.71 -20.67
N GLY A 227 -0.05 20.74 -19.93
CA GLY A 227 -0.98 21.87 -19.90
C GLY A 227 -1.69 22.12 -21.24
N GLN A 228 -1.77 21.11 -22.11
CA GLN A 228 -2.29 21.18 -23.49
C GLN A 228 -3.73 20.63 -23.61
N ASP A 229 -4.44 20.46 -22.50
CA ASP A 229 -5.81 19.97 -22.46
C ASP A 229 -6.86 21.09 -22.27
N GLU A 230 -6.44 22.35 -22.43
CA GLU A 230 -7.27 23.55 -22.30
C GLU A 230 -7.85 23.79 -20.89
N ILE A 231 -7.30 23.11 -19.87
CA ILE A 231 -7.65 23.31 -18.46
C ILE A 231 -6.63 24.24 -17.80
N GLU A 232 -7.06 25.46 -17.45
CA GLU A 232 -6.22 26.50 -16.84
C GLU A 232 -5.47 26.01 -15.61
N MET A 233 -6.12 25.22 -14.74
CA MET A 233 -5.51 24.73 -13.51
C MET A 233 -4.28 23.84 -13.76
N HIS A 234 -4.24 23.09 -14.87
CA HIS A 234 -3.05 22.30 -15.24
C HIS A 234 -1.89 23.16 -15.72
N GLN A 235 -2.16 24.34 -16.29
CA GLN A 235 -1.13 25.29 -16.72
C GLN A 235 -0.54 26.06 -15.53
N GLU A 236 -1.40 26.48 -14.59
CA GLU A 236 -1.00 27.28 -13.43
C GLU A 236 -0.34 26.45 -12.32
N HIS A 237 -0.76 25.20 -12.11
CA HIS A 237 -0.28 24.37 -11.00
C HIS A 237 0.60 23.18 -11.42
N GLY A 238 0.71 22.93 -12.72
CA GLY A 238 1.45 21.78 -13.27
C GLY A 238 2.91 21.79 -12.81
N GLY A 239 3.35 20.67 -12.23
CA GLY A 239 4.74 20.48 -11.76
C GLY A 239 4.96 20.78 -10.28
N ASP A 240 4.20 21.72 -9.69
CA ASP A 240 4.32 22.06 -8.27
C ASP A 240 3.42 21.18 -7.38
N LEU A 241 2.22 20.86 -7.86
CA LEU A 241 1.26 20.01 -7.15
C LEU A 241 1.28 18.58 -7.71
N ALA A 242 1.32 17.58 -6.83
CA ALA A 242 1.03 16.20 -7.24
C ALA A 242 -0.42 16.10 -7.74
N CYS A 243 -0.69 15.32 -8.79
CA CYS A 243 -2.01 15.22 -9.41
C CYS A 243 -3.12 14.87 -8.40
N GLN A 244 -2.79 14.07 -7.38
CA GLN A 244 -3.70 13.66 -6.31
C GLN A 244 -4.20 14.84 -5.46
N VAL A 245 -3.48 15.97 -5.42
CA VAL A 245 -3.93 17.19 -4.73
C VAL A 245 -5.25 17.70 -5.31
N CYS A 246 -5.44 17.59 -6.62
CA CYS A 246 -6.70 17.96 -7.27
C CYS A 246 -7.61 16.75 -7.46
N HIS A 247 -7.05 15.59 -7.77
CA HIS A 247 -7.82 14.44 -8.26
C HIS A 247 -8.17 13.40 -7.21
N SER A 248 -7.72 13.55 -5.95
CA SER A 248 -8.14 12.67 -4.86
C SER A 248 -9.37 13.25 -4.14
N ILE A 249 -10.17 12.36 -3.57
CA ILE A 249 -11.21 12.70 -2.58
C ILE A 249 -10.76 12.23 -1.19
N SER A 250 -11.57 12.42 -0.15
CA SER A 250 -11.23 11.96 1.19
C SER A 250 -10.78 10.48 1.22
N TYR A 251 -9.76 10.18 2.00
CA TYR A 251 -9.13 8.86 2.11
C TYR A 251 -8.86 8.49 3.56
N THR A 252 -8.56 7.21 3.81
CA THR A 252 -8.43 6.69 5.17
C THR A 252 -7.13 7.16 5.84
N SER A 253 -7.21 7.77 7.01
CA SER A 253 -6.10 7.94 7.94
C SER A 253 -6.37 7.16 9.22
N CYS A 254 -5.30 6.90 9.98
CA CYS A 254 -5.41 6.17 11.23
C CYS A 254 -4.49 6.82 12.27
N ASP A 255 -4.90 6.72 13.54
CA ASP A 255 -4.08 7.18 14.66
C ASP A 255 -3.69 5.99 15.51
N ASN A 256 -2.41 5.98 15.85
CA ASN A 256 -1.74 5.05 16.77
C ASN A 256 -1.96 3.57 16.43
N CYS A 257 -0.92 2.77 16.62
CA CYS A 257 -1.02 1.31 16.50
C CYS A 257 -0.32 0.71 17.70
N HIS A 258 -0.96 -0.21 18.39
CA HIS A 258 -0.35 -0.95 19.49
C HIS A 258 -0.46 -2.43 19.20
N VAL A 259 0.65 -3.15 19.35
CA VAL A 259 0.74 -4.58 19.07
C VAL A 259 1.01 -5.37 20.36
N GLU A 260 0.40 -6.54 20.48
CA GLU A 260 0.57 -7.43 21.62
C GLU A 260 0.27 -8.89 21.24
N ILE A 261 0.65 -9.85 22.09
CA ILE A 261 0.21 -11.24 21.97
C ILE A 261 -1.00 -11.47 22.87
N SER A 262 -2.08 -11.98 22.28
CA SER A 262 -3.30 -12.31 23.03
C SER A 262 -3.03 -13.40 24.07
N GLU A 263 -3.25 -13.10 25.35
CA GLU A 263 -3.14 -14.10 26.43
C GLU A 263 -4.12 -15.27 26.27
N LYS A 264 -5.25 -15.05 25.57
CA LYS A 264 -6.30 -16.07 25.40
C LYS A 264 -5.98 -17.06 24.28
N THR A 265 -5.43 -16.57 23.17
CA THR A 265 -5.25 -17.37 21.95
C THR A 265 -3.79 -17.65 21.64
N GLY A 266 -2.85 -16.90 22.24
CA GLY A 266 -1.44 -16.93 21.87
C GLY A 266 -1.14 -16.28 20.52
N ASN A 267 -2.14 -15.68 19.87
CA ASN A 267 -1.98 -15.09 18.54
C ASN A 267 -1.56 -13.61 18.63
N PRO A 268 -0.75 -13.13 17.69
CA PRO A 268 -0.48 -11.71 17.51
C PRO A 268 -1.78 -10.93 17.23
N ILE A 269 -1.99 -9.83 17.95
CA ILE A 269 -3.09 -8.89 17.75
C ILE A 269 -2.56 -7.46 17.69
N PHE A 270 -3.36 -6.56 17.15
CA PHE A 270 -3.09 -5.13 17.15
C PHE A 270 -4.37 -4.35 17.40
N SER A 271 -4.22 -3.11 17.88
CA SER A 271 -5.29 -2.14 17.99
C SER A 271 -4.85 -0.82 17.37
N THR A 272 -5.83 -0.05 16.89
CA THR A 272 -5.63 1.33 16.45
C THR A 272 -6.61 2.22 17.19
N GLU A 273 -6.19 3.42 17.59
CA GLU A 273 -7.06 4.31 18.36
C GLU A 273 -8.19 4.87 17.50
N ARG A 274 -7.88 5.29 16.27
CA ARG A 274 -8.88 5.79 15.32
C ARG A 274 -8.58 5.36 13.89
N SER A 275 -9.65 5.22 13.11
CA SER A 275 -9.63 5.13 11.66
C SER A 275 -10.71 6.07 11.12
N TYR A 276 -10.33 7.01 10.26
CA TYR A 276 -11.21 8.09 9.82
C TYR A 276 -10.87 8.54 8.40
N LEU A 277 -11.82 9.20 7.74
CA LEU A 277 -11.58 9.81 6.43
C LEU A 277 -10.98 11.21 6.62
N THR A 278 -9.96 11.53 5.84
CA THR A 278 -9.29 12.83 5.85
C THR A 278 -8.87 13.24 4.43
N PHE A 279 -8.44 14.49 4.30
CA PHE A 279 -7.76 15.00 3.12
C PHE A 279 -6.82 16.13 3.57
N MET A 280 -5.51 15.96 3.43
CA MET A 280 -4.52 16.97 3.79
C MET A 280 -3.51 17.18 2.68
N ILE A 281 -3.18 18.45 2.42
CA ILE A 281 -2.12 18.92 1.53
C ILE A 281 -0.97 19.41 2.42
N GLY A 282 0.25 18.98 2.12
CA GLY A 282 1.44 19.52 2.78
C GLY A 282 2.68 19.46 1.91
N LYS A 283 3.83 19.81 2.48
CA LYS A 283 5.11 19.78 1.77
C LYS A 283 5.51 18.34 1.50
N ASN A 284 6.14 18.09 0.35
CA ASN A 284 6.60 16.77 -0.05
C ASN A 284 7.83 16.31 0.78
N PRO A 285 7.71 15.29 1.65
CA PRO A 285 8.85 14.79 2.42
C PRO A 285 9.85 13.99 1.57
N LEU A 286 9.47 13.61 0.35
CA LEU A 286 10.27 12.78 -0.57
C LEU A 286 10.72 13.56 -1.82
N LYS A 287 10.79 14.89 -1.72
CA LYS A 287 11.12 15.76 -2.84
C LYS A 287 12.47 15.37 -3.45
N SER A 288 12.43 15.00 -4.71
CA SER A 288 13.57 14.48 -5.47
C SER A 288 13.32 14.66 -6.96
N TYR A 289 14.27 14.27 -7.81
CA TYR A 289 14.02 14.22 -9.25
C TYR A 289 12.86 13.28 -9.60
N ASP A 290 12.75 12.15 -8.89
CA ASP A 290 11.71 11.15 -9.14
C ASP A 290 10.35 11.53 -8.56
N ARG A 291 10.30 12.50 -7.63
CA ARG A 291 9.07 13.07 -7.04
C ARG A 291 9.24 14.59 -6.94
N PRO A 292 9.09 15.33 -8.05
CA PRO A 292 9.51 16.73 -8.13
C PRO A 292 8.56 17.70 -7.42
N TYR A 293 7.32 17.28 -7.16
CA TYR A 293 6.27 18.15 -6.62
C TYR A 293 6.66 18.80 -5.29
N GLU A 294 6.27 20.06 -5.12
CA GLU A 294 6.43 20.80 -3.88
C GLU A 294 5.38 20.39 -2.85
N TYR A 295 4.13 20.22 -3.30
CA TYR A 295 3.00 19.92 -2.44
C TYR A 295 2.29 18.64 -2.88
N VAL A 296 1.93 17.85 -1.88
CA VAL A 296 1.43 16.48 -2.04
C VAL A 296 0.28 16.25 -1.08
N THR A 297 -0.50 15.22 -1.35
CA THR A 297 -1.42 14.69 -0.35
C THR A 297 -0.66 13.95 0.75
N LEU A 298 -1.08 14.14 2.01
CA LEU A 298 -0.48 13.51 3.21
C LEU A 298 -1.50 12.66 3.97
N ARG A 299 -1.07 11.48 4.43
CA ARG A 299 -1.89 10.56 5.23
C ARG A 299 -1.28 10.38 6.60
N HIS A 300 -2.11 10.39 7.64
CA HIS A 300 -1.67 10.02 8.98
C HIS A 300 -1.53 8.50 9.09
N VAL A 301 -0.35 8.02 9.49
CA VAL A 301 -0.08 6.59 9.70
C VAL A 301 -0.16 6.24 11.18
N PRO A 302 -0.67 5.04 11.52
CA PRO A 302 -0.87 4.66 12.90
C PRO A 302 0.46 4.19 13.51
N VAL A 303 1.20 5.12 14.10
CA VAL A 303 2.45 4.87 14.81
C VAL A 303 2.52 5.79 16.02
N ASP A 304 2.98 5.27 17.14
CA ASP A 304 3.11 5.96 18.42
C ASP A 304 4.43 5.57 19.09
N HIS A 305 4.95 6.41 20.00
CA HIS A 305 6.15 6.10 20.78
C HIS A 305 6.06 4.75 21.52
N THR A 306 4.84 4.37 21.90
CA THR A 306 4.56 3.15 22.66
C THR A 306 4.01 2.00 21.82
N SER A 307 4.01 2.13 20.48
CA SER A 307 3.47 1.13 19.56
C SER A 307 3.93 -0.30 19.85
N PHE A 308 5.19 -0.45 20.25
CA PHE A 308 5.85 -1.74 20.47
C PHE A 308 6.17 -2.02 21.94
N SER A 309 5.51 -1.31 22.87
CA SER A 309 5.78 -1.37 24.31
C SER A 309 5.63 -2.77 24.93
N PHE A 310 4.83 -3.66 24.31
CA PHE A 310 4.70 -5.06 24.69
C PHE A 310 6.04 -5.82 24.63
N TYR A 311 6.88 -5.52 23.62
CA TYR A 311 8.16 -6.18 23.38
C TYR A 311 9.33 -5.50 24.09
N GLY A 312 9.17 -4.24 24.50
CA GLY A 312 10.18 -3.50 25.23
C GLY A 312 9.79 -2.04 25.42
N ALA A 313 10.34 -1.41 26.46
CA ALA A 313 10.09 0.01 26.71
C ALA A 313 10.86 0.87 25.70
N ASP A 314 10.18 1.86 25.11
CA ASP A 314 10.79 2.91 24.28
C ASP A 314 11.64 2.38 23.11
N LEU A 315 11.08 1.43 22.33
CA LEU A 315 11.76 0.82 21.18
C LEU A 315 11.89 1.77 19.97
N LEU A 316 11.17 2.89 19.97
CA LEU A 316 11.19 3.89 18.90
C LEU A 316 11.91 5.17 19.33
N LYS A 317 13.14 5.03 19.84
CA LYS A 317 13.93 6.14 20.40
C LYS A 317 14.17 7.31 19.43
N ASN A 318 14.20 7.03 18.13
CA ASN A 318 14.35 8.02 17.06
C ASN A 318 13.01 8.36 16.42
N PHE A 319 11.92 8.40 17.20
CA PHE A 319 10.56 8.60 16.68
C PHE A 319 10.46 9.78 15.69
N ASP A 320 11.03 10.93 16.05
CA ASP A 320 10.97 12.16 15.24
C ASP A 320 11.82 12.11 13.94
N ALA A 321 12.54 11.02 13.68
CA ALA A 321 13.34 10.88 12.45
C ALA A 321 12.50 10.81 11.18
N LEU A 322 11.21 10.44 11.30
CA LEU A 322 10.27 10.34 10.19
C LEU A 322 8.94 11.00 10.57
N PRO A 323 8.22 11.62 9.62
CA PRO A 323 6.90 12.19 9.89
C PRO A 323 5.85 11.10 10.15
N THR A 324 4.80 11.44 10.90
CA THR A 324 3.57 10.62 11.05
C THR A 324 2.53 10.96 9.98
N TRP A 325 2.62 12.18 9.41
CA TRP A 325 1.93 12.58 8.19
C TRP A 325 2.83 12.33 6.98
N VAL A 326 2.60 11.22 6.27
CA VAL A 326 3.50 10.74 5.22
C VAL A 326 2.96 11.02 3.83
N TYR A 327 3.86 11.10 2.85
CA TYR A 327 3.52 11.12 1.42
C TYR A 327 2.54 9.98 1.09
N THR A 328 1.40 10.32 0.50
CA THR A 328 0.38 9.34 0.12
C THR A 328 -0.02 9.48 -1.33
N THR A 329 -0.39 8.35 -1.92
CA THR A 329 -0.97 8.22 -3.25
C THR A 329 -2.33 7.53 -3.09
N PRO A 330 -3.39 8.27 -2.71
CA PRO A 330 -4.72 7.70 -2.52
C PRO A 330 -5.22 7.03 -3.80
N HIS A 331 -5.91 5.91 -3.67
CA HIS A 331 -6.42 5.14 -4.81
C HIS A 331 -7.90 5.43 -5.04
N ASN A 332 -8.27 6.71 -5.18
CA ASN A 332 -9.66 7.14 -5.25
C ASN A 332 -9.87 8.25 -6.29
N ILE A 333 -9.08 8.23 -7.35
CA ILE A 333 -9.00 9.30 -8.34
C ILE A 333 -10.36 9.63 -8.93
N GLN A 334 -10.72 10.90 -8.95
CA GLN A 334 -11.89 11.45 -9.64
C GLN A 334 -11.49 12.57 -10.59
N ARG A 335 -12.27 12.72 -11.67
CA ARG A 335 -12.16 13.87 -12.58
C ARG A 335 -12.69 15.15 -11.95
N GLU A 336 -13.77 15.01 -11.18
CA GLU A 336 -14.44 16.08 -10.45
C GLU A 336 -14.37 15.75 -8.95
N THR A 337 -13.65 16.58 -8.22
CA THR A 337 -13.49 16.56 -6.76
C THR A 337 -13.94 17.90 -6.18
N PRO A 338 -14.12 18.01 -4.85
CA PRO A 338 -14.32 19.31 -4.21
C PRO A 338 -13.25 20.34 -4.59
N GLN A 339 -11.99 19.92 -4.71
CA GLN A 339 -10.84 20.80 -5.02
C GLN A 339 -10.90 21.36 -6.44
N THR A 340 -11.47 20.61 -7.40
CA THR A 340 -11.57 21.03 -8.81
C THR A 340 -12.76 21.95 -9.10
N GLU A 341 -13.63 22.21 -8.12
CA GLU A 341 -14.89 22.95 -8.35
C GLU A 341 -14.64 24.43 -8.69
N SER A 342 -13.66 25.06 -8.04
CA SER A 342 -13.27 26.47 -8.28
C SER A 342 -11.91 26.78 -7.63
N CYS A 343 -11.31 27.93 -7.94
CA CYS A 343 -10.10 28.39 -7.25
C CYS A 343 -10.31 28.50 -5.73
N ASP A 344 -11.43 29.09 -5.30
CA ASP A 344 -11.81 29.26 -3.88
C ASP A 344 -12.03 27.93 -3.15
N ALA A 345 -12.18 26.81 -3.86
CA ALA A 345 -12.27 25.49 -3.23
C ALA A 345 -10.94 25.08 -2.57
N CYS A 346 -9.82 25.64 -3.05
CA CYS A 346 -8.49 25.46 -2.45
C CYS A 346 -7.92 26.76 -1.87
N HIS A 347 -8.02 27.86 -2.60
CA HIS A 347 -7.44 29.15 -2.24
C HIS A 347 -8.26 29.82 -1.14
N GLY A 348 -7.60 30.15 -0.02
CA GLY A 348 -8.26 30.62 1.20
C GLY A 348 -8.99 29.52 1.99
N ASN A 349 -8.91 28.25 1.56
CA ASN A 349 -9.51 27.13 2.28
C ASN A 349 -8.49 26.45 3.20
N LEU A 350 -8.41 26.95 4.43
CA LEU A 350 -7.48 26.43 5.43
C LEU A 350 -7.67 24.94 5.72
N ASP A 351 -8.88 24.40 5.61
CA ASP A 351 -9.19 23.03 6.04
C ASP A 351 -8.39 21.97 5.28
N LEU A 352 -7.97 22.27 4.04
CA LEU A 352 -7.23 21.34 3.19
C LEU A 352 -5.73 21.23 3.51
N PHE A 353 -5.15 22.19 4.24
CA PHE A 353 -3.69 22.24 4.43
C PHE A 353 -3.29 21.69 5.80
N LEU A 354 -2.21 20.92 5.86
CA LEU A 354 -1.64 20.45 7.12
C LEU A 354 -0.86 21.58 7.80
N THR A 355 -1.52 22.28 8.70
CA THR A 355 -0.95 23.35 9.52
C THR A 355 -0.60 22.82 10.91
N ALA A 356 0.25 23.54 11.64
CA ALA A 356 0.74 23.08 12.95
C ALA A 356 -0.39 22.83 13.98
N ASP A 357 -1.48 23.58 13.94
CA ASP A 357 -2.64 23.40 14.81
C ASP A 357 -3.45 22.12 14.54
N LYS A 358 -3.19 21.43 13.43
CA LYS A 358 -3.85 20.16 13.04
C LYS A 358 -3.00 18.93 13.35
N VAL A 359 -1.77 19.12 13.83
CA VAL A 359 -0.87 18.04 14.22
C VAL A 359 -0.92 17.90 15.75
N ALA A 360 -0.94 16.66 16.23
CA ALA A 360 -0.90 16.40 17.66
C ALA A 360 0.37 17.02 18.30
N PRO A 361 0.31 17.66 19.47
CA PRO A 361 1.45 18.36 20.05
C PRO A 361 2.73 17.52 20.16
N GLU A 362 2.58 16.25 20.48
CA GLU A 362 3.64 15.25 20.61
C GLU A 362 4.28 14.85 19.26
N GLU A 363 3.60 15.06 18.13
CA GLU A 363 4.10 14.72 16.80
C GLU A 363 4.61 15.95 16.02
N LEU A 364 4.57 17.14 16.61
CA LEU A 364 4.92 18.39 15.92
C LEU A 364 6.36 18.37 15.40
N GLU A 365 7.31 17.86 16.18
CA GLU A 365 8.72 17.81 15.78
C GLU A 365 8.91 16.86 14.59
N ALA A 366 8.36 15.65 14.65
CA ALA A 366 8.37 14.67 13.55
C ALA A 366 7.81 15.25 12.23
N ASN A 367 6.77 16.09 12.33
CA ASN A 367 6.05 16.61 11.15
C ASN A 367 6.48 18.00 10.69
N ARG A 368 7.46 18.64 11.35
CA ARG A 368 7.91 20.00 10.99
C ARG A 368 8.25 20.17 9.50
N GLY A 369 8.77 19.11 8.87
CA GLY A 369 9.18 19.11 7.47
C GLY A 369 8.03 19.04 6.47
N VAL A 370 6.83 18.63 6.91
CA VAL A 370 5.65 18.45 6.05
C VAL A 370 4.55 19.49 6.29
N ILE A 371 4.65 20.24 7.39
CA ILE A 371 3.71 21.30 7.77
C ILE A 371 3.81 22.51 6.83
N MET A 372 2.64 23.06 6.50
CA MET A 372 2.44 24.29 5.74
C MET A 372 2.54 25.51 6.67
N GLU A 373 3.68 26.21 6.61
CA GLU A 373 3.88 27.50 7.30
C GLU A 373 3.17 28.65 6.60
N LEU A 374 3.01 28.53 5.29
CA LEU A 374 2.27 29.47 4.44
C LEU A 374 1.28 28.68 3.58
N VAL A 375 0.13 29.29 3.34
CA VAL A 375 -0.98 28.72 2.57
C VAL A 375 -1.50 29.79 1.60
N PRO A 376 -2.05 29.40 0.43
CA PRO A 376 -2.59 30.37 -0.51
C PRO A 376 -3.86 31.02 0.05
N ASP A 377 -3.90 32.36 0.07
CA ASP A 377 -5.14 33.12 0.23
C ASP A 377 -5.99 33.06 -1.05
N LYS A 378 -7.12 33.77 -1.07
CA LYS A 378 -8.03 33.78 -2.23
C LYS A 378 -7.42 34.34 -3.51
N ASP A 379 -6.41 35.20 -3.39
CA ASP A 379 -5.69 35.78 -4.52
C ASP A 379 -4.48 34.91 -4.92
N GLY A 380 -4.28 33.76 -4.27
CA GLY A 380 -3.16 32.85 -4.51
C GLY A 380 -1.85 33.30 -3.88
N VAL A 381 -1.87 34.30 -2.99
CA VAL A 381 -0.69 34.77 -2.28
C VAL A 381 -0.45 33.88 -1.06
N LEU A 382 0.79 33.42 -0.88
CA LEU A 382 1.17 32.63 0.29
C LEU A 382 1.21 33.51 1.55
N VAL A 383 0.28 33.23 2.47
CA VAL A 383 0.10 33.97 3.73
C VAL A 383 0.19 33.03 4.93
N ASN A 384 0.37 33.60 6.13
CA ASN A 384 0.38 32.79 7.34
C ASN A 384 -1.05 32.27 7.61
N PRO A 385 -1.25 30.97 7.93
CA PRO A 385 -2.56 30.42 8.26
C PRO A 385 -3.33 31.20 9.34
N ALA A 386 -2.62 31.76 10.33
CA ALA A 386 -3.23 32.58 11.38
C ALA A 386 -3.90 33.86 10.84
N GLU A 387 -3.44 34.39 9.71
CA GLU A 387 -4.00 35.57 9.06
C GLU A 387 -5.34 35.26 8.37
N LEU A 388 -5.51 34.03 7.87
CA LEU A 388 -6.77 33.55 7.30
C LEU A 388 -7.77 33.11 8.38
N GLY A 389 -7.29 32.47 9.45
CA GLY A 389 -8.13 32.00 10.56
C GLY A 389 -8.75 33.15 11.38
N ALA A 390 -8.12 34.33 11.39
CA ALA A 390 -8.67 35.52 12.02
C ALA A 390 -9.82 36.18 11.23
N VAL A 391 -10.04 35.79 9.96
CA VAL A 391 -11.05 36.39 9.07
C VAL A 391 -12.33 35.54 8.99
N ILE A 392 -12.27 34.25 9.31
CA ILE A 392 -13.42 33.32 9.25
C ILE A 392 -13.99 33.07 10.65
N THR A 393 -14.55 34.09 11.29
CA THR A 393 -15.44 33.91 12.47
C THR A 393 -16.93 34.07 12.14
N ASP A 394 -17.31 34.16 10.86
CA ASP A 394 -18.71 34.14 10.47
C ASP A 394 -18.96 33.11 9.35
N THR A 395 -19.65 32.04 9.75
CA THR A 395 -20.41 31.07 8.92
C THR A 395 -19.65 30.12 7.98
N ALA A 396 -19.47 28.88 8.43
CA ALA A 396 -20.14 27.69 7.87
C ALA A 396 -19.92 26.49 8.82
N VAL A 397 -20.98 26.04 9.50
CA VAL A 397 -20.96 24.78 10.23
C VAL A 397 -21.06 23.66 9.20
N ILE A 398 -19.97 22.96 8.93
CA ILE A 398 -20.04 21.62 8.32
C ILE A 398 -20.54 20.68 9.42
N THR A 399 -21.86 20.53 9.54
CA THR A 399 -22.46 19.49 10.37
C THR A 399 -22.26 18.15 9.69
N GLY A 400 -21.31 17.37 10.18
CA GLY A 400 -21.03 16.03 9.69
C GLY A 400 -20.26 15.15 10.68
N THR A 401 -20.37 15.38 11.99
CA THR A 401 -19.88 14.44 13.01
C THR A 401 -20.92 13.35 13.23
N ASN A 402 -20.90 12.31 12.38
CA ASN A 402 -21.45 11.02 12.77
C ASN A 402 -20.37 10.26 13.52
N VAL A 403 -20.42 10.36 14.84
CA VAL A 403 -19.74 9.42 15.74
C VAL A 403 -20.42 8.06 15.52
N ILE A 404 -19.84 7.21 14.69
CA ILE A 404 -20.22 5.80 14.62
C ILE A 404 -19.53 5.12 15.81
N THR A 405 -20.30 4.87 16.87
CA THR A 405 -19.91 3.91 17.91
C THR A 405 -19.77 2.54 17.26
N SER A 406 -18.57 1.96 17.29
CA SER A 406 -18.32 0.59 16.85
C SER A 406 -19.17 -0.35 17.71
N THR A 407 -20.12 -1.05 17.09
CA THR A 407 -20.74 -2.22 17.71
C THR A 407 -19.69 -3.32 17.78
N GLU A 408 -19.43 -3.82 18.98
CA GLU A 408 -18.64 -5.01 19.27
C GLU A 408 -19.10 -6.17 18.37
N GLY A 409 -18.29 -6.52 17.38
CA GLY A 409 -18.42 -7.74 16.60
C GLY A 409 -17.66 -8.85 17.32
N THR A 410 -18.37 -9.63 18.13
CA THR A 410 -17.88 -10.91 18.65
C THR A 410 -17.65 -11.87 17.48
N ASN A 411 -16.40 -11.99 17.03
CA ASN A 411 -15.95 -13.15 16.27
C ASN A 411 -15.42 -14.18 17.28
N GLU A 412 -16.25 -15.16 17.61
CA GLU A 412 -15.80 -16.47 18.09
C GLU A 412 -15.97 -17.49 16.95
N PRO A 413 -15.15 -18.55 16.93
CA PRO A 413 -14.76 -19.32 15.73
C PRO A 413 -15.87 -20.10 15.03
#